data_AF-K9VR65-F1
#
_entry.id   AF-K9VR65-F1
#
_cell.length_a   1.000
_cell.length_b   1.000
_cell.length_c   1.000
_cell.angle_alpha   90.00
_cell.angle_beta   90.00
_cell.angle_gamma   90.00
#
_symmetry.space_group_name_H-M   'P 1'
#
loop_
_entity.id
_entity.type
_entity.pdbx_description
1 polymer ?
#
loop_
_entity_poly.entity_id
_entity_poly.type
_entity_poly.pdbx_seq_one_letter_code
_entity_poly.pdbx_strand_id
1 'polypeptide(L)'
;MLTVMPQTHTLSNRSRLSPPSKYQTLLDCFLADFQKSLNAFARAWNKYQPNDSLSNDRKQDLDWLESTLQEYKISIHTSTNSQAFWRGCKDGKHSRRTISDFHSPMVAQTLLKAIANPKATQIYELGFQVGWRYVRLKDYLLRIRKQRKLEESKQLQDYQQFLSFIRQKADSEDMDSFVSFGWRRERNPGK
;
A
#
# COMPACT_ATOMS: atom_id res chain seq x y z
N MET A 1 17.35 36.43 -63.14
CA MET A 1 16.21 36.12 -62.24
C MET A 1 16.03 34.61 -62.27
N LEU A 2 16.70 33.90 -61.37
CA LEU A 2 16.25 33.47 -60.05
C LEU A 2 15.20 32.33 -60.07
N THR A 3 15.75 31.14 -59.82
CA THR A 3 15.25 30.05 -58.97
C THR A 3 14.02 29.24 -59.40
N VAL A 4 14.34 28.08 -59.99
CA VAL A 4 13.56 26.84 -59.92
C VAL A 4 13.39 26.45 -58.44
N MET A 5 12.16 26.47 -57.94
CA MET A 5 11.82 25.87 -56.64
C MET A 5 11.48 24.40 -56.86
N PRO A 6 12.20 23.44 -56.25
CA PRO A 6 11.73 22.06 -56.19
C PRO A 6 10.64 21.96 -55.13
N GLN A 7 9.43 21.54 -55.53
CA GLN A 7 8.36 21.20 -54.60
C GLN A 7 8.78 19.94 -53.84
N THR A 8 9.28 20.12 -52.62
CA THR A 8 9.50 19.03 -51.67
C THR A 8 8.15 18.53 -51.18
N HIS A 9 7.78 17.32 -51.62
CA HIS A 9 6.76 16.51 -50.98
C HIS A 9 7.21 16.14 -49.56
N THR A 10 6.85 16.95 -48.57
CA THR A 10 6.95 16.56 -47.16
C THR A 10 5.81 15.61 -46.85
N LEU A 11 6.02 14.32 -47.14
CA LEU A 11 5.27 13.23 -46.52
C LEU A 11 5.42 13.36 -45.00
N SER A 12 4.42 13.92 -44.35
CA SER A 12 4.23 13.90 -42.91
C SER A 12 3.98 12.46 -42.47
N ASN A 13 5.03 11.65 -42.46
CA ASN A 13 5.04 10.36 -41.80
C ASN A 13 5.22 10.65 -40.30
N ARG A 14 4.11 11.02 -39.66
CA ARG A 14 4.00 11.14 -38.21
C ARG A 14 4.02 9.72 -37.67
N SER A 15 5.23 9.17 -37.52
CA SER A 15 5.49 7.87 -36.96
C SER A 15 4.84 7.82 -35.58
N ARG A 16 3.66 7.22 -35.46
CA ARG A 16 3.18 6.65 -34.21
C ARG A 16 4.13 5.50 -33.89
N LEU A 17 5.28 5.84 -33.31
CA LEU A 17 6.20 4.85 -32.76
C LEU A 17 5.54 4.29 -31.49
N SER A 18 4.67 3.30 -31.70
CA SER A 18 4.28 2.38 -30.65
C SER A 18 5.58 1.82 -30.04
N PRO A 19 5.69 1.74 -28.71
CA PRO A 19 6.86 1.16 -28.08
C PRO A 19 7.09 -0.26 -28.63
N PRO A 20 8.35 -0.70 -28.80
CA PRO A 20 8.63 -2.03 -29.34
C PRO A 20 7.95 -3.10 -28.46
N SER A 21 7.39 -4.15 -29.06
CA SER A 21 6.50 -5.13 -28.39
C SER A 21 7.03 -5.67 -27.06
N LYS A 22 8.35 -5.91 -26.95
CA LYS A 22 9.02 -6.35 -25.71
C LYS A 22 8.89 -5.35 -24.55
N TYR A 23 8.84 -4.05 -24.84
CA TYR A 23 8.68 -3.00 -23.84
C TYR A 23 7.24 -2.92 -23.33
N GLN A 24 6.25 -3.09 -24.22
CA GLN A 24 4.85 -3.13 -23.79
C GLN A 24 4.61 -4.28 -22.81
N THR A 25 5.14 -5.49 -23.13
CA THR A 25 5.04 -6.65 -22.24
C THR A 25 5.63 -6.39 -20.85
N LEU A 26 6.78 -5.72 -20.74
CA LEU A 26 7.39 -5.39 -19.45
C LEU A 26 6.52 -4.42 -18.63
N LEU A 27 5.94 -3.41 -19.28
CA LEU A 27 5.05 -2.44 -18.64
C LEU A 27 3.75 -3.08 -18.16
N ASP A 28 3.22 -4.02 -18.94
CA ASP A 28 2.04 -4.82 -18.57
C ASP A 28 2.33 -5.69 -17.35
N CYS A 29 3.52 -6.30 -17.26
CA CYS A 29 3.95 -7.05 -16.08
C CYS A 29 4.01 -6.16 -14.82
N PHE A 30 4.62 -4.98 -14.90
CA PHE A 30 4.69 -4.07 -13.75
C PHE A 30 3.31 -3.61 -13.28
N LEU A 31 2.41 -3.32 -14.23
CA LEU A 31 1.02 -2.96 -13.94
C LEU A 31 0.29 -4.10 -13.23
N ALA A 32 0.42 -5.34 -13.74
CA ALA A 32 -0.22 -6.52 -13.17
C ALA A 32 0.28 -6.81 -11.74
N ASP A 33 1.59 -6.74 -11.50
CA ASP A 33 2.18 -6.96 -10.18
C ASP A 33 1.74 -5.90 -9.17
N PHE A 34 1.64 -4.64 -9.62
CA PHE A 34 1.17 -3.56 -8.77
C PHE A 34 -0.30 -3.72 -8.41
N GLN A 35 -1.16 -4.05 -9.37
CA GLN A 35 -2.58 -4.34 -9.11
C GLN A 35 -2.77 -5.54 -8.17
N LYS A 36 -2.01 -6.62 -8.37
CA LYS A 36 -2.02 -7.79 -7.48
C LYS A 36 -1.64 -7.41 -6.05
N SER A 37 -0.65 -6.54 -5.89
CA SER A 37 -0.20 -6.05 -4.59
C SER A 37 -1.27 -5.19 -3.90
N LEU A 38 -1.91 -4.25 -4.62
CA LEU A 38 -2.99 -3.43 -4.05
C LEU A 38 -4.19 -4.30 -3.62
N ASN A 39 -4.58 -5.28 -4.43
CA ASN A 39 -5.62 -6.24 -4.07
C ASN A 39 -5.28 -7.05 -2.82
N ALA A 40 -3.98 -7.32 -2.58
CA ALA A 40 -3.53 -7.98 -1.36
C ALA A 40 -3.59 -7.04 -0.16
N PHE A 41 -3.28 -5.74 -0.34
CA PHE A 41 -3.42 -4.73 0.70
C PHE A 41 -4.86 -4.48 1.08
N ALA A 42 -5.78 -4.34 0.13
CA ALA A 42 -7.21 -4.20 0.40
C ALA A 42 -7.76 -5.40 1.19
N ARG A 43 -7.38 -6.62 0.80
CA ARG A 43 -7.75 -7.84 1.55
C ARG A 43 -7.18 -7.86 2.97
N ALA A 44 -5.92 -7.48 3.14
CA ALA A 44 -5.30 -7.41 4.46
C ALA A 44 -5.95 -6.32 5.33
N TRP A 45 -6.25 -5.15 4.75
CA TRP A 45 -6.95 -4.06 5.40
C TRP A 45 -8.31 -4.53 5.94
N ASN A 46 -9.12 -5.15 5.09
CA ASN A 46 -10.44 -5.64 5.46
C ASN A 46 -10.39 -6.76 6.50
N LYS A 47 -9.35 -7.59 6.48
CA LYS A 47 -9.18 -8.67 7.46
C LYS A 47 -8.81 -8.15 8.85
N TYR A 48 -7.93 -7.16 8.93
CA TYR A 48 -7.33 -6.76 10.21
C TYR A 48 -7.93 -5.48 10.82
N GLN A 49 -8.63 -4.67 10.00
CA GLN A 49 -9.28 -3.40 10.35
C GLN A 49 -8.58 -2.66 11.49
N PRO A 50 -7.39 -2.07 11.21
CA PRO A 50 -6.62 -1.37 12.22
C PRO A 50 -7.42 -0.19 12.79
N ASN A 51 -7.38 0.00 14.10
CA ASN A 51 -8.08 1.08 14.81
C ASN A 51 -7.11 2.02 15.56
N ASP A 52 -5.86 2.10 15.11
CA ASP A 52 -4.85 2.98 15.69
C ASP A 52 -4.92 4.41 15.11
N SER A 53 -4.12 5.32 15.67
CA SER A 53 -4.07 6.73 15.26
C SER A 53 -3.63 6.96 13.81
N LEU A 54 -2.96 6.00 13.18
CA LEU A 54 -2.51 6.08 11.79
C LEU A 54 -3.51 5.46 10.82
N SER A 55 -4.46 4.65 11.27
CA SER A 55 -5.42 3.92 10.43
C SER A 55 -6.07 4.78 9.35
N ASN A 56 -6.56 5.98 9.69
CA ASN A 56 -7.20 6.88 8.73
C ASN A 56 -6.25 7.32 7.61
N ASP A 57 -5.02 7.73 7.95
CA ASP A 57 -4.01 8.13 6.96
C ASP A 57 -3.64 6.98 6.02
N ARG A 58 -3.61 5.75 6.54
CA ARG A 58 -3.26 4.56 5.76
C ARG A 58 -4.41 4.11 4.86
N LYS A 59 -5.64 4.33 5.30
CA LYS A 59 -6.82 4.11 4.47
C LYS A 59 -6.83 5.08 3.29
N GLN A 60 -6.54 6.36 3.54
CA GLN A 60 -6.38 7.36 2.49
C GLN A 60 -5.26 6.99 1.50
N ASP A 61 -4.13 6.46 1.97
CA ASP A 61 -3.07 5.97 1.08
C ASP A 61 -3.58 4.84 0.17
N LEU A 62 -4.33 3.87 0.71
CA LEU A 62 -4.89 2.77 -0.08
C LEU A 62 -5.85 3.28 -1.15
N ASP A 63 -6.81 4.12 -0.76
CA ASP A 63 -7.83 4.66 -1.66
C ASP A 63 -7.20 5.53 -2.76
N TRP A 64 -6.19 6.33 -2.39
CA TRP A 64 -5.43 7.13 -3.36
C TRP A 64 -4.66 6.25 -4.33
N LEU A 65 -3.97 5.20 -3.86
CA LEU A 65 -3.23 4.27 -4.73
C LEU A 65 -4.15 3.53 -5.72
N GLU A 66 -5.35 3.16 -5.28
CA GLU A 66 -6.35 2.54 -6.15
C GLU A 66 -6.86 3.52 -7.23
N SER A 67 -7.12 4.77 -6.86
CA SER A 67 -7.51 5.82 -7.80
C SER A 67 -6.41 6.11 -8.82
N THR A 68 -5.17 6.31 -8.37
CA THR A 68 -4.02 6.58 -9.25
C THR A 68 -3.70 5.39 -10.16
N LEU A 69 -3.98 4.15 -9.75
CA LEU A 69 -3.85 2.99 -10.63
C LEU A 69 -4.81 3.09 -11.83
N GLN A 70 -6.06 3.51 -11.60
CA GLN A 70 -7.02 3.67 -12.69
C GLN A 70 -6.61 4.81 -13.62
N GLU A 71 -6.14 5.92 -13.05
CA GLU A 71 -5.62 7.04 -13.84
C GLU A 71 -4.43 6.60 -14.71
N TYR A 72 -3.46 5.88 -14.13
CA TYR A 72 -2.31 5.35 -14.88
C TYR A 72 -2.76 4.50 -16.07
N LYS A 73 -3.74 3.60 -15.89
CA LYS A 73 -4.26 2.74 -16.97
C LYS A 73 -4.86 3.54 -18.13
N ILE A 74 -5.58 4.62 -17.80
CA ILE A 74 -6.30 5.43 -18.77
C ILE A 74 -5.35 6.38 -19.51
N SER A 75 -4.45 7.06 -18.79
CA SER A 75 -3.76 8.24 -19.32
C SER A 75 -2.25 8.10 -19.49
N ILE A 76 -1.62 7.11 -18.85
CA ILE A 76 -0.15 6.99 -18.80
C ILE A 76 0.36 5.70 -19.47
N HIS A 77 -0.37 4.60 -19.34
CA HIS A 77 0.10 3.25 -19.65
C HIS A 77 0.61 3.05 -21.08
N THR A 78 -0.12 3.56 -22.07
CA THR A 78 0.21 3.44 -23.50
C THR A 78 1.09 4.58 -24.02
N SER A 79 1.49 5.49 -23.14
CA SER A 79 2.31 6.65 -23.49
C SER A 79 3.80 6.38 -23.25
N THR A 80 4.66 7.16 -23.91
CA THR A 80 6.11 7.19 -23.65
C THR A 80 6.44 7.63 -22.21
N ASN A 81 5.48 8.19 -21.48
CA ASN A 81 5.67 8.62 -20.10
C ASN A 81 5.55 7.48 -19.07
N SER A 82 5.06 6.30 -19.47
CA SER A 82 4.97 5.14 -18.57
C SER A 82 6.33 4.78 -17.95
N GLN A 83 7.42 4.94 -18.71
CA GLN A 83 8.77 4.70 -18.19
C GLN A 83 9.16 5.71 -17.10
N ALA A 84 8.81 6.99 -17.27
CA ALA A 84 9.08 8.02 -16.26
C ALA A 84 8.31 7.72 -14.97
N PHE A 85 7.05 7.30 -15.08
CA PHE A 85 6.22 6.88 -13.96
C PHE A 85 6.86 5.71 -13.18
N TRP A 86 7.22 4.61 -13.85
CA TRP A 86 7.78 3.45 -13.16
C TRP A 86 9.18 3.69 -12.61
N ARG A 87 9.98 4.56 -13.25
CA ARG A 87 11.25 5.02 -12.69
C ARG A 87 11.02 5.78 -11.38
N GLY A 88 10.11 6.75 -11.39
CA GLY A 88 9.71 7.47 -10.18
C GLY A 88 9.22 6.52 -9.10
N CYS A 89 8.35 5.57 -9.44
CA CYS A 89 7.84 4.57 -8.51
C CYS A 89 8.95 3.71 -7.89
N LYS A 90 9.94 3.29 -8.69
CA LYS A 90 11.11 2.59 -8.17
C LYS A 90 11.85 3.47 -7.16
N ASP A 91 12.15 4.71 -7.51
CA ASP A 91 12.93 5.60 -6.65
C ASP A 91 12.17 5.96 -5.36
N GLY A 92 10.86 6.20 -5.47
CA GLY A 92 9.96 6.45 -4.34
C GLY A 92 9.91 5.29 -3.35
N LYS A 93 9.95 4.03 -3.82
CA LYS A 93 10.02 2.85 -2.94
C LYS A 93 11.30 2.80 -2.10
N HIS A 94 12.40 3.37 -2.61
CA HIS A 94 13.68 3.41 -1.89
C HIS A 94 13.80 4.64 -0.98
N SER A 95 12.91 5.63 -1.14
CA SER A 95 12.87 6.81 -0.28
C SER A 95 12.34 6.47 1.11
N ARG A 96 13.25 6.42 2.11
CA ARG A 96 12.91 6.18 3.52
C ARG A 96 12.35 7.40 4.25
N ARG A 97 12.48 8.62 3.72
CA ARG A 97 12.08 9.87 4.40
C ARG A 97 10.79 10.44 3.80
N THR A 98 9.99 11.04 4.67
CA THR A 98 8.81 11.84 4.36
C THR A 98 9.08 12.80 3.21
N ILE A 99 8.07 13.09 2.39
CA ILE A 99 8.10 14.02 1.24
C ILE A 99 8.33 15.49 1.70
N SER A 100 8.95 15.73 2.86
CA SER A 100 9.09 17.05 3.46
C SER A 100 10.39 17.80 3.09
N ASP A 101 11.37 17.17 2.44
CA ASP A 101 12.60 17.88 2.06
C ASP A 101 12.56 18.30 0.59
N PHE A 102 11.94 19.45 0.34
CA PHE A 102 12.04 20.19 -0.93
C PHE A 102 13.51 20.47 -1.33
N HIS A 103 14.44 20.38 -0.36
CA HIS A 103 15.88 20.53 -0.52
C HIS A 103 16.67 19.22 -0.65
N SER A 104 16.01 18.08 -0.83
CA SER A 104 16.71 16.82 -1.12
C SER A 104 17.50 16.94 -2.45
N PRO A 105 18.79 16.54 -2.49
CA PRO A 105 19.62 16.61 -3.70
C PRO A 105 18.98 15.90 -4.91
N MET A 106 18.14 14.87 -4.67
CA MET A 106 17.39 14.18 -5.72
C MET A 106 16.27 15.02 -6.32
N VAL A 107 15.58 15.84 -5.52
CA VAL A 107 14.47 16.69 -5.97
C VAL A 107 15.01 17.87 -6.77
N ALA A 108 16.07 18.51 -6.29
CA ALA A 108 16.74 19.60 -7.00
C ALA A 108 17.28 19.16 -8.38
N GLN A 109 17.88 17.96 -8.48
CA GLN A 109 18.31 17.40 -9.77
C GLN A 109 17.15 17.00 -10.69
N THR A 110 16.01 16.57 -10.13
CA THR A 110 14.80 16.24 -10.89
C THR A 110 14.15 17.51 -11.45
N LEU A 111 14.10 18.59 -10.66
CA LEU A 111 13.60 19.91 -11.06
C LEU A 111 14.50 20.57 -12.13
N LEU A 112 15.83 20.42 -12.03
CA LEU A 112 16.75 20.91 -13.06
C LEU A 112 16.59 20.19 -14.42
N LYS A 113 16.23 18.89 -14.42
CA LYS A 113 15.89 18.15 -15.65
C LYS A 113 14.51 18.51 -16.22
N ALA A 114 13.65 19.15 -15.42
CA ALA A 114 12.28 19.48 -15.80
C ALA A 114 12.15 20.64 -16.79
N ILE A 115 13.20 21.43 -16.95
CA ILE A 115 13.23 22.60 -17.85
C ILE A 115 13.07 22.17 -19.33
N ALA A 116 13.35 20.90 -19.67
CA ALA A 116 13.22 20.37 -21.04
C ALA A 116 11.89 19.65 -21.33
N ASN A 117 11.19 19.11 -20.31
CA ASN A 117 9.88 18.44 -20.50
C ASN A 117 9.07 18.41 -19.17
N PRO A 118 8.21 19.39 -18.93
CA PRO A 118 7.48 19.51 -17.66
C PRO A 118 6.49 18.35 -17.44
N LYS A 119 5.90 17.79 -18.49
CA LYS A 119 4.93 16.69 -18.39
C LYS A 119 5.57 15.38 -17.96
N ALA A 120 6.76 15.06 -18.48
CA ALA A 120 7.50 13.87 -18.08
C ALA A 120 7.94 13.94 -16.61
N THR A 121 8.29 15.13 -16.13
CA THR A 121 8.66 15.40 -14.73
C THR A 121 7.49 15.18 -13.79
N GLN A 122 6.32 15.75 -14.11
CA GLN A 122 5.09 15.54 -13.32
C GLN A 122 4.72 14.05 -13.21
N ILE A 123 4.87 13.29 -14.30
CA ILE A 123 4.56 11.86 -14.32
C ILE A 123 5.58 11.06 -13.50
N TYR A 124 6.86 11.44 -13.53
CA TYR A 124 7.87 10.87 -12.64
C TYR A 124 7.57 11.17 -11.16
N GLU A 125 7.21 12.41 -10.81
CA GLU A 125 6.85 12.81 -9.45
C GLU A 125 5.62 12.05 -8.94
N LEU A 126 4.60 11.88 -9.79
CA LEU A 126 3.44 11.04 -9.48
C LEU A 126 3.87 9.59 -9.20
N GLY A 127 4.73 9.03 -10.06
CA GLY A 127 5.33 7.72 -9.85
C GLY A 127 6.04 7.63 -8.50
N PHE A 128 6.85 8.63 -8.15
CA PHE A 128 7.56 8.70 -6.87
C PHE A 128 6.61 8.66 -5.68
N GLN A 129 5.54 9.44 -5.71
CA GLN A 129 4.52 9.43 -4.65
C GLN A 129 3.84 8.06 -4.52
N VAL A 130 3.53 7.40 -5.65
CA VAL A 130 2.98 6.03 -5.68
C VAL A 130 3.94 5.05 -4.99
N GLY A 131 5.21 5.08 -5.36
CA GLY A 131 6.24 4.20 -4.77
C GLY A 131 6.38 4.39 -3.26
N TRP A 132 6.38 5.65 -2.81
CA TRP A 132 6.53 5.99 -1.41
C TRP A 132 5.30 5.57 -0.57
N ARG A 133 4.09 5.94 -1.00
CA ARG A 133 2.84 5.56 -0.31
C ARG A 133 2.67 4.05 -0.24
N TYR A 134 3.04 3.35 -1.33
CA TYR A 134 3.01 1.89 -1.39
C TYR A 134 3.86 1.26 -0.27
N VAL A 135 5.10 1.69 -0.07
CA VAL A 135 5.98 1.13 0.97
C VAL A 135 5.46 1.47 2.36
N ARG A 136 5.03 2.71 2.56
CA ARG A 136 4.38 3.17 3.79
C ARG A 136 3.23 2.25 4.22
N LEU A 137 2.32 1.98 3.28
CA LEU A 137 1.14 1.15 3.50
C LEU A 137 1.53 -0.32 3.71
N LYS A 138 2.46 -0.83 2.91
CA LYS A 138 3.00 -2.19 3.04
C LYS A 138 3.55 -2.44 4.44
N ASP A 139 4.45 -1.57 4.90
CA ASP A 139 5.14 -1.72 6.18
C ASP A 139 4.18 -1.57 7.35
N TYR A 140 3.17 -0.71 7.21
CA TYR A 140 2.09 -0.59 8.18
C TYR A 140 1.27 -1.88 8.27
N LEU A 141 0.75 -2.40 7.15
CA LEU A 141 -0.05 -3.63 7.14
C LEU A 141 0.74 -4.85 7.60
N LEU A 142 2.03 -4.92 7.30
CA LEU A 142 2.93 -5.96 7.82
C LEU A 142 3.07 -5.89 9.34
N ARG A 143 3.17 -4.68 9.91
CA ARG A 143 3.22 -4.47 11.36
C ARG A 143 1.92 -4.92 12.02
N ILE A 144 0.77 -4.48 11.51
CA ILE A 144 -0.55 -4.89 12.02
C ILE A 144 -0.69 -6.42 11.97
N ARG A 145 -0.33 -7.05 10.84
CA ARG A 145 -0.40 -8.50 10.71
C ARG A 145 0.47 -9.23 11.74
N LYS A 146 1.68 -8.73 12.01
CA LYS A 146 2.57 -9.31 13.03
C LYS A 146 1.97 -9.15 14.42
N GLN A 147 1.45 -7.97 14.74
CA GLN A 147 0.80 -7.69 16.01
C GLN A 147 -0.39 -8.62 16.26
N ARG A 148 -1.28 -8.78 15.28
CA ARG A 148 -2.45 -9.67 15.39
C ARG A 148 -2.04 -11.13 15.64
N LYS A 149 -1.03 -11.63 14.94
CA LYS A 149 -0.50 -12.99 15.18
C LYS A 149 0.06 -13.17 16.59
N LEU A 150 0.72 -12.15 17.13
CA LEU A 150 1.25 -12.17 18.49
C LEU A 150 0.11 -12.15 19.52
N GLU A 151 -0.93 -11.34 19.30
CA GLU A 151 -2.13 -11.30 20.14
C GLU A 151 -2.84 -12.67 20.14
N GLU A 152 -3.07 -13.27 18.96
CA GLU A 152 -3.65 -14.61 18.81
C GLU A 152 -2.83 -15.68 19.55
N SER A 153 -1.50 -15.62 19.44
CA SER A 153 -0.61 -16.59 20.10
C SER A 153 -0.66 -16.47 21.63
N LYS A 154 -0.72 -15.23 22.15
CA LYS A 154 -0.88 -14.98 23.60
C LYS A 154 -2.21 -15.50 24.11
N GLN A 155 -3.31 -15.20 23.40
CA GLN A 155 -4.64 -15.68 23.78
C GLN A 155 -4.70 -17.22 23.85
N LEU A 156 -4.05 -17.91 22.91
CA LEU A 156 -3.97 -19.37 22.94
C LEU A 156 -3.18 -19.88 24.15
N GLN A 157 -2.07 -19.24 24.49
CA GLN A 157 -1.26 -19.60 25.66
C GLN A 157 -2.03 -19.37 26.97
N ASP A 158 -2.69 -18.22 27.10
CA ASP A 158 -3.51 -17.88 28.27
C ASP A 158 -4.67 -18.86 28.44
N TYR A 159 -5.31 -19.24 27.33
CA TYR A 159 -6.38 -20.24 27.34
C TYR A 159 -5.88 -21.63 27.78
N GLN A 160 -4.70 -22.05 27.30
CA GLN A 160 -4.09 -23.32 27.74
C GLN A 160 -3.74 -23.30 29.23
N GLN A 161 -3.20 -22.19 29.74
CA GLN A 161 -2.93 -22.03 31.17
C GLN A 161 -4.22 -22.10 31.99
N PHE A 162 -5.28 -21.42 31.55
CA PHE A 162 -6.59 -21.50 32.20
C PHE A 162 -7.14 -22.92 32.24
N LEU A 163 -7.07 -23.67 31.13
CA LEU A 163 -7.51 -25.07 31.10
C LEU A 163 -6.65 -25.97 32.00
N SER A 164 -5.34 -25.73 32.07
CA SER A 164 -4.45 -26.47 32.97
C SER A 164 -4.77 -26.21 34.44
N PHE A 165 -5.11 -24.96 34.79
CA PHE A 165 -5.55 -24.57 36.12
C PHE A 165 -6.87 -25.26 36.50
N ILE A 166 -7.86 -25.28 35.60
CA ILE A 166 -9.12 -25.99 35.85
C ILE A 166 -8.87 -27.48 36.10
N ARG A 167 -8.05 -28.15 35.29
CA ARG A 167 -7.72 -29.57 35.49
C ARG A 167 -7.03 -29.81 36.84
N GLN A 168 -6.00 -29.03 37.17
CA GLN A 168 -5.32 -29.14 38.45
C GLN A 168 -6.26 -28.96 39.65
N LYS A 169 -7.27 -28.08 39.51
CA LYS A 169 -8.28 -27.87 40.55
C LYS A 169 -9.36 -28.94 40.59
N ALA A 170 -9.73 -29.52 39.46
CA ALA A 170 -10.66 -30.64 39.39
C ALA A 170 -10.05 -31.95 39.95
N ASP A 171 -8.74 -32.12 39.79
CA ASP A 171 -8.00 -33.28 40.29
C ASP A 171 -7.57 -33.12 41.76
N SER A 172 -7.68 -31.92 42.35
CA SER A 172 -7.53 -31.70 43.78
C SER A 172 -8.87 -31.92 44.48
N GLU A 173 -8.96 -32.87 45.41
CA GLU A 173 -10.16 -33.26 46.17
C GLU A 173 -10.80 -32.15 47.04
N ASP A 174 -10.37 -30.89 46.90
CA ASP A 174 -10.86 -29.69 47.63
C ASP A 174 -12.00 -28.95 46.88
N MET A 175 -12.83 -29.69 46.14
CA MET A 175 -13.97 -29.15 45.38
C MET A 175 -15.22 -28.87 46.24
N ASP A 176 -15.14 -28.96 47.56
CA ASP A 176 -16.23 -28.53 48.47
C ASP A 176 -16.22 -27.01 48.76
N SER A 177 -15.13 -26.30 48.45
CA SER A 177 -14.98 -24.89 48.85
C SER A 177 -15.58 -23.87 47.87
N PHE A 178 -15.68 -24.18 46.57
CA PHE A 178 -16.03 -23.19 45.53
C PHE A 178 -17.52 -23.05 45.18
N VAL A 179 -18.41 -23.92 45.68
CA VAL A 179 -19.87 -23.77 45.46
C VAL A 179 -20.46 -22.61 46.30
N SER A 180 -19.65 -21.96 47.15
CA SER A 180 -20.09 -20.87 48.03
C SER A 180 -20.10 -19.47 47.41
N PHE A 181 -19.61 -19.27 46.17
CA PHE A 181 -19.41 -17.93 45.61
C PHE A 181 -20.55 -17.35 44.73
N GLY A 182 -21.77 -17.90 44.82
CA GLY A 182 -22.80 -17.46 43.87
C GLY A 182 -24.27 -17.63 44.22
N TRP A 183 -24.70 -17.70 45.49
CA TRP A 183 -26.13 -17.50 45.81
C TRP A 183 -26.29 -16.86 47.21
N ARG A 184 -26.09 -15.54 47.29
CA ARG A 184 -26.58 -14.77 48.45
C ARG A 184 -28.10 -14.77 48.36
N ARG A 185 -28.77 -15.60 49.17
CA ARG A 185 -30.22 -15.61 49.38
C ARG A 185 -30.72 -14.17 49.58
N GLU A 186 -31.58 -13.70 48.68
CA GLU A 186 -32.58 -12.72 49.06
C GLU A 186 -33.45 -13.37 50.15
N ARG A 187 -33.29 -12.91 51.39
CA ARG A 187 -34.24 -13.22 52.45
C ARG A 187 -35.49 -12.41 52.16
N ASN A 188 -36.60 -13.09 51.86
CA ASN A 188 -37.93 -12.53 52.07
C ASN A 188 -38.03 -12.00 53.51
N PRO A 189 -38.33 -10.70 53.73
CA PRO A 189 -38.81 -10.25 55.02
C PRO A 189 -40.33 -10.45 55.02
N GLY A 190 -40.77 -11.60 55.51
CA GLY A 190 -42.17 -11.80 55.90
C GLY A 190 -42.25 -11.88 57.41
N LYS A 191 -42.59 -10.76 58.06
CA LYS A 191 -43.38 -10.62 59.31
C LYS A 191 -43.32 -9.18 59.81
#